data_AF-A0A3B9QLI8-F1
#
_entry.id   AF-A0A3B9QLI8-F1
#
_cell.length_a   1.000
_cell.length_b   1.000
_cell.length_c   1.000
_cell.angle_alpha   90.00
_cell.angle_beta   90.00
_cell.angle_gamma   90.00
#
_symmetry.space_group_name_H-M   'P 1'
#
loop_
_entity.id
_entity.type
_entity.pdbx_description
1 polymer ?
#
loop_
_entity_poly.entity_id
_entity_poly.type
_entity_poly.pdbx_seq_one_letter_code
_entity_poly.pdbx_strand_id
1 'polypeptide(L)'
;MNRLRILWHLILGRRTLWQYYTNVTWRTCEQCLSWHGRIATSPHRFPQPGDGCERKLLPFPVWELPTYREKARLMRARAMEELERRRLFQRAKQALENAPEEALELLERAAAVDVYIPELEELAGEHAAFLAQAPELSARLRGLFLRHWSGKFAKPRYERLPERMRLAREKWGEARIKELFP
;
A
#
# COMPACT_ATOMS: atom_id res chain seq x y z
N MET A 1 -6.04 2.40 -32.11
CA MET A 1 -6.17 3.52 -31.13
C MET A 1 -4.85 4.11 -30.62
N ASN A 2 -3.87 3.31 -30.15
CA ASN A 2 -2.63 3.87 -29.57
C ASN A 2 -1.74 4.62 -30.59
N ARG A 3 -1.64 4.12 -31.84
CA ARG A 3 -0.86 4.78 -32.91
C ARG A 3 -1.39 6.18 -33.25
N LEU A 4 -2.71 6.36 -33.30
CA LEU A 4 -3.34 7.67 -33.53
C LEU A 4 -3.05 8.67 -32.41
N ARG A 5 -3.03 8.22 -31.15
CA ARG A 5 -2.68 9.07 -30.00
C ARG A 5 -1.21 9.47 -30.00
N ILE A 6 -0.32 8.54 -30.33
CA ILE A 6 1.11 8.83 -30.50
C ILE A 6 1.30 9.88 -31.60
N LEU A 7 0.69 9.65 -32.77
CA LEU A 7 0.76 10.58 -33.90
C LEU A 7 0.22 11.97 -33.53
N TRP A 8 -0.91 12.03 -32.84
CA TRP A 8 -1.47 13.29 -32.34
C TRP A 8 -0.51 14.05 -31.41
N HIS A 9 0.12 13.35 -30.46
CA HIS A 9 1.12 13.97 -29.58
C HIS A 9 2.31 14.50 -30.38
N LEU A 10 2.80 13.75 -31.36
CA LEU A 10 3.92 14.15 -32.22
C LEU A 10 3.58 15.36 -33.10
N ILE A 11 2.38 15.41 -33.69
CA ILE A 11 1.88 16.56 -34.47
C ILE A 11 1.85 17.82 -33.60
N LEU A 12 1.46 17.69 -32.33
CA LEU A 12 1.48 18.79 -31.36
C LEU A 12 2.88 19.10 -30.79
N GLY A 13 3.95 18.55 -31.36
CA GLY A 13 5.34 18.75 -30.92
C GLY A 13 5.68 18.11 -29.57
N ARG A 14 4.79 17.29 -29.00
CA ARG A 14 4.98 16.65 -27.70
C ARG A 14 5.75 15.37 -27.89
N ARG A 15 7.05 15.38 -27.55
CA ARG A 15 7.93 14.20 -27.61
C ARG A 15 8.03 13.46 -26.27
N THR A 16 7.75 14.16 -25.18
CA THR A 16 7.86 13.65 -23.80
C THR A 16 6.53 13.78 -23.07
N LEU A 17 6.19 12.76 -22.29
CA LEU A 17 5.10 12.73 -21.34
C LEU A 17 5.66 12.48 -19.95
N TRP A 18 4.81 12.67 -18.94
CA TRP A 18 5.19 12.56 -17.54
C TRP A 18 4.22 11.64 -16.81
N GLN A 19 4.73 10.72 -16.01
CA GLN A 19 3.95 9.84 -15.15
C GLN A 19 4.18 10.19 -13.68
N TYR A 20 3.10 10.34 -12.92
CA TYR A 20 3.17 10.56 -11.48
C TYR A 20 3.44 9.25 -10.75
N TYR A 21 4.48 9.24 -9.94
CA TYR A 21 4.91 8.10 -9.13
C TYR A 21 4.98 8.50 -7.66
N THR A 22 4.50 7.61 -6.79
CA THR A 22 4.63 7.70 -5.33
C THR A 22 4.81 6.28 -4.81
N ASN A 23 5.41 6.11 -3.65
CA ASN A 23 5.42 4.82 -2.99
C ASN A 23 4.00 4.48 -2.50
N VAL A 24 3.55 3.25 -2.70
CA VAL A 24 2.28 2.75 -2.12
C VAL A 24 2.63 2.09 -0.79
N THR A 25 2.35 2.81 0.30
CA THR A 25 2.63 2.41 1.69
C THR A 25 1.57 3.03 2.59
N TRP A 26 1.42 2.57 3.83
CA TRP A 26 0.50 3.14 4.83
C TRP A 26 0.68 4.65 5.09
N ARG A 27 1.89 5.21 4.91
CA ARG A 27 2.17 6.64 5.15
C ARG A 27 1.76 7.57 4.01
N THR A 28 1.59 7.03 2.81
CA THR A 28 1.34 7.85 1.61
C THR A 28 -0.06 8.47 1.70
N CYS A 29 -0.19 9.79 1.56
CA CYS A 29 -1.51 10.42 1.64
C CYS A 29 -2.45 9.95 0.50
N GLU A 30 -3.75 9.98 0.74
CA GLU A 30 -4.76 9.55 -0.24
C GLU A 30 -4.69 10.38 -1.53
N GLN A 31 -4.39 11.68 -1.41
CA GLN A 31 -4.22 12.54 -2.57
C GLN A 31 -3.09 12.02 -3.47
N CYS A 32 -1.92 11.68 -2.92
CA CYS A 32 -0.82 11.11 -3.70
C CYS A 32 -1.19 9.77 -4.34
N LEU A 33 -1.93 8.92 -3.62
CA LEU A 33 -2.42 7.65 -4.15
C LEU A 33 -3.42 7.86 -5.31
N SER A 34 -4.27 8.89 -5.25
CA SER A 34 -5.21 9.23 -6.34
C SER A 34 -4.51 9.70 -7.62
N TRP A 35 -3.31 10.29 -7.48
CA TRP A 35 -2.47 10.69 -8.60
C TRP A 35 -1.56 9.56 -9.11
N HIS A 36 -1.36 8.49 -8.35
CA HIS A 36 -0.43 7.41 -8.69
C HIS A 36 -0.74 6.80 -10.06
N GLY A 37 0.25 6.83 -10.96
CA GLY A 37 0.14 6.31 -12.32
C GLY A 37 -0.51 7.27 -13.33
N ARG A 38 -0.99 8.46 -12.93
CA ARG A 38 -1.52 9.47 -13.86
C ARG A 38 -0.44 9.89 -14.86
N ILE A 39 -0.84 10.05 -16.11
CA ILE A 39 0.01 10.50 -17.21
C ILE A 39 -0.46 11.87 -17.69
N ALA A 40 0.46 12.81 -17.85
CA ALA A 40 0.19 14.14 -18.36
C ALA A 40 1.22 14.58 -19.41
N THR A 41 0.84 15.57 -20.21
CA THR A 41 1.71 16.15 -21.26
C THR A 41 2.67 17.22 -20.73
N SER A 42 2.54 17.63 -19.48
CA SER A 42 3.35 18.67 -18.84
C SER A 42 3.43 18.39 -17.33
N PRO A 43 4.58 18.63 -16.68
CA PRO A 43 4.74 18.42 -15.25
C PRO A 43 3.86 19.36 -14.41
N HIS A 44 3.53 20.55 -14.91
CA HIS A 44 2.70 21.53 -14.20
C HIS A 44 1.23 21.12 -14.03
N ARG A 45 0.81 20.02 -14.66
CA ARG A 45 -0.55 19.46 -14.48
C ARG A 45 -0.68 18.58 -13.23
N PHE A 46 0.44 18.29 -12.56
CA PHE A 46 0.44 17.54 -11.31
C PHE A 46 0.41 18.49 -10.12
N PRO A 47 -0.15 18.06 -8.98
CA PRO A 47 -0.15 18.87 -7.78
C PRO A 47 1.28 19.21 -7.35
N GLN A 48 1.48 20.45 -6.94
CA GLN A 48 2.75 20.84 -6.33
C GLN A 48 2.89 20.15 -4.96
N PRO A 49 4.11 19.74 -4.58
CA PRO A 49 4.35 19.16 -3.27
C PRO A 49 4.15 20.22 -2.18
N GLY A 50 3.02 20.15 -1.48
CA GLY A 50 2.74 20.94 -0.26
C GLY A 50 2.80 20.09 1.03
N ASP A 51 2.88 18.78 0.87
CA ASP A 51 2.87 17.77 1.91
C ASP A 51 4.09 16.86 1.74
N GLY A 52 4.80 16.54 2.83
CA GLY A 52 6.08 15.81 2.84
C GLY A 52 6.07 14.37 2.27
N CYS A 53 5.07 14.01 1.46
CA CYS A 53 5.00 12.73 0.76
C CYS A 53 6.02 12.65 -0.39
N GLU A 54 6.81 11.58 -0.38
CA GLU A 54 7.78 11.25 -1.44
C GLU A 54 7.06 10.92 -2.76
N ARG A 55 7.27 11.77 -3.77
CA ARG A 55 6.71 11.62 -5.11
C ARG A 55 7.75 11.96 -6.19
N LYS A 56 7.59 11.38 -7.37
CA LYS A 56 8.45 11.61 -8.54
C LYS A 56 7.60 11.80 -9.78
N LEU A 57 8.02 12.71 -10.65
CA LEU A 57 7.48 12.81 -12.00
C LEU A 57 8.46 12.11 -12.92
N LEU A 58 8.05 10.99 -13.50
CA LEU A 58 8.88 10.16 -14.37
C LEU A 58 8.66 10.60 -15.82
N PRO A 59 9.63 11.27 -16.46
CA PRO A 59 9.53 11.59 -17.88
C PRO A 59 9.68 10.30 -18.71
N PHE A 60 8.93 10.20 -19.79
CA PHE A 60 9.05 9.10 -20.74
C PHE A 60 8.69 9.55 -22.16
N PRO A 61 9.26 8.91 -23.20
CA PRO A 61 9.00 9.31 -24.55
C PRO A 61 7.62 8.84 -25.04
N VAL A 62 7.00 9.61 -25.94
CA VAL A 62 5.63 9.34 -26.42
C VAL A 62 5.48 7.97 -27.08
N TRP A 63 6.50 7.42 -27.74
CA TRP A 63 6.42 6.10 -28.36
C TRP A 63 6.26 4.96 -27.34
N GLU A 64 6.64 5.17 -26.08
CA GLU A 64 6.43 4.21 -24.99
C GLU A 64 5.06 4.36 -24.29
N LEU A 65 4.17 5.24 -24.80
CA LEU A 65 2.84 5.44 -24.23
C LEU A 65 2.05 4.15 -23.98
N PRO A 66 2.05 3.12 -24.86
CA PRO A 66 1.36 1.86 -24.58
C PRO A 66 1.89 1.18 -23.31
N THR A 67 3.20 1.07 -23.17
CA THR A 67 3.87 0.46 -22.01
C THR A 67 3.57 1.23 -20.74
N TYR A 68 3.66 2.56 -20.77
CA TYR A 68 3.38 3.40 -19.60
C TYR A 68 1.90 3.40 -19.20
N ARG A 69 0.97 3.22 -20.14
CA ARG A 69 -0.45 3.03 -19.82
C ARG A 69 -0.70 1.73 -19.08
N GLU A 70 0.00 0.66 -19.45
CA GLU A 70 -0.12 -0.61 -18.72
C GLU A 70 0.50 -0.50 -17.32
N LYS A 71 1.69 0.11 -17.20
CA LYS A 71 2.27 0.46 -15.89
C LYS A 71 1.29 1.30 -15.05
N ALA A 72 0.68 2.32 -15.65
CA ALA A 72 -0.32 3.17 -14.99
C ALA A 72 -1.56 2.40 -14.50
N ARG A 73 -1.97 1.35 -15.21
CA ARG A 73 -3.08 0.48 -14.80
C ARG A 73 -2.71 -0.30 -13.54
N LEU A 74 -1.54 -0.96 -13.53
CA LEU A 74 -1.03 -1.70 -12.38
C LEU A 74 -0.77 -0.82 -11.17
N MET A 75 -0.20 0.37 -11.38
CA MET A 75 0.01 1.37 -10.34
C MET A 75 -1.31 1.76 -9.68
N ARG A 76 -2.32 2.13 -10.47
CA ARG A 76 -3.63 2.52 -9.94
C ARG A 76 -4.33 1.38 -9.20
N ALA A 77 -4.24 0.16 -9.71
CA ALA A 77 -4.79 -1.02 -9.01
C ALA A 77 -4.19 -1.16 -7.61
N ARG A 78 -2.86 -1.10 -7.48
CA ARG A 78 -2.18 -1.17 -6.17
C ARG A 78 -2.55 -0.02 -5.24
N ALA A 79 -2.70 1.20 -5.76
CA ALA A 79 -3.12 2.34 -4.98
C ALA A 79 -4.55 2.14 -4.43
N MET A 80 -5.46 1.61 -5.26
CA MET A 80 -6.83 1.29 -4.83
C MET A 80 -6.87 0.16 -3.80
N GLU A 81 -6.06 -0.89 -3.97
CA GLU A 81 -5.92 -1.98 -3.00
C GLU A 81 -5.46 -1.46 -1.64
N GLU A 82 -4.45 -0.57 -1.61
CA GLU A 82 -3.97 0.04 -0.36
C GLU A 82 -5.01 0.96 0.30
N LEU A 83 -5.78 1.73 -0.48
CA LEU A 83 -6.87 2.55 0.06
C LEU A 83 -7.98 1.69 0.67
N GLU A 84 -8.36 0.61 -0.03
CA GLU A 84 -9.35 -0.34 0.49
C GLU A 84 -8.83 -1.06 1.74
N ARG A 85 -7.57 -1.47 1.76
CA ARG A 85 -6.92 -2.04 2.95
C ARG A 85 -7.05 -1.12 4.16
N ARG A 86 -6.73 0.17 4.01
CA ARG A 86 -6.86 1.16 5.09
C ARG A 86 -8.30 1.28 5.57
N ARG A 87 -9.25 1.36 4.63
CA ARG A 87 -10.68 1.42 4.97
C ARG A 87 -11.12 0.20 5.78
N LEU A 88 -10.71 -1.00 5.37
CA LEU A 88 -10.99 -2.24 6.08
C LEU A 88 -10.35 -2.24 7.47
N PHE A 89 -9.08 -1.85 7.58
CA PHE A 89 -8.35 -1.79 8.84
C PHE A 89 -9.00 -0.82 9.83
N GLN A 90 -9.35 0.39 9.39
CA GLN A 90 -9.99 1.39 10.24
C GLN A 90 -11.39 0.96 10.70
N ARG A 91 -12.18 0.35 9.81
CA ARG A 91 -13.47 -0.24 10.20
C ARG A 91 -13.28 -1.37 11.23
N ALA A 92 -12.25 -2.19 11.07
CA ALA A 92 -11.98 -3.27 12.00
C ALA A 92 -11.58 -2.76 13.38
N LYS A 93 -10.73 -1.72 13.46
CA LYS A 93 -10.39 -1.03 14.73
C LYS A 93 -11.68 -0.61 15.45
N GLN A 94 -12.57 0.10 14.74
CA GLN A 94 -13.84 0.58 15.29
C GLN A 94 -14.78 -0.55 15.75
N ALA A 95 -14.75 -1.69 15.05
CA ALA A 95 -15.60 -2.84 15.34
C ALA A 95 -15.03 -3.76 16.44
N LEU A 96 -13.74 -3.64 16.81
CA LEU A 96 -13.02 -4.66 17.58
C LEU A 96 -13.70 -5.04 18.91
N GLU A 97 -14.20 -4.05 19.64
CA GLU A 97 -14.79 -4.25 20.97
C GLU A 97 -16.26 -4.69 20.91
N ASN A 98 -16.99 -4.23 19.89
CA ASN A 98 -18.44 -4.42 19.78
C ASN A 98 -18.84 -5.61 18.89
N ALA A 99 -17.98 -5.96 17.93
CA ALA A 99 -18.20 -7.00 16.94
C ALA A 99 -16.85 -7.67 16.58
N PRO A 100 -16.24 -8.42 17.51
CA PRO A 100 -14.89 -8.97 17.36
C PRO A 100 -14.74 -9.92 16.16
N GLU A 101 -15.79 -10.69 15.84
CA GLU A 101 -15.77 -11.56 14.66
C GLU A 101 -15.75 -10.76 13.35
N GLU A 102 -16.57 -9.72 13.23
CA GLU A 102 -16.55 -8.83 12.06
C GLU A 102 -15.19 -8.12 11.95
N ALA A 103 -14.62 -7.67 13.07
CA ALA A 103 -13.30 -7.05 13.10
C ALA A 103 -12.21 -8.01 12.59
N LEU A 104 -12.24 -9.29 13.00
CA LEU A 104 -11.30 -10.30 12.52
C LEU A 104 -11.42 -10.54 11.02
N GLU A 105 -12.64 -10.63 10.47
CA GLU A 105 -12.85 -10.79 9.03
C GLU A 105 -12.33 -9.57 8.24
N LEU A 106 -12.58 -8.37 8.74
CA LEU A 106 -12.08 -7.13 8.13
C LEU A 106 -10.55 -7.05 8.18
N LEU A 107 -9.93 -7.45 9.30
CA LEU A 107 -8.47 -7.52 9.46
C LEU A 107 -7.86 -8.58 8.56
N GLU A 108 -8.50 -9.74 8.39
CA GLU A 108 -8.03 -10.80 7.49
C GLU A 108 -7.97 -10.28 6.04
N ARG A 109 -9.02 -9.59 5.61
CA ARG A 109 -9.08 -8.98 4.27
C ARG A 109 -8.05 -7.86 4.09
N ALA A 110 -7.83 -7.04 5.12
CA ALA A 110 -6.79 -6.01 5.09
C ALA A 110 -5.39 -6.64 5.02
N ALA A 111 -5.10 -7.61 5.89
CA ALA A 111 -3.80 -8.26 5.99
C ALA A 111 -3.41 -9.02 4.71
N ALA A 112 -4.39 -9.56 3.98
CA ALA A 112 -4.17 -10.17 2.67
C ALA A 112 -3.54 -9.20 1.65
N VAL A 113 -3.88 -7.90 1.72
CA VAL A 113 -3.27 -6.87 0.88
C VAL A 113 -1.85 -6.58 1.35
N ASP A 114 -1.68 -6.12 2.60
CA ASP A 114 -0.37 -5.93 3.24
C ASP A 114 -0.52 -5.80 4.76
N VAL A 115 0.56 -6.06 5.49
CA VAL A 115 0.65 -5.90 6.96
C VAL A 115 1.74 -4.87 7.28
N TYR A 116 1.40 -3.86 8.09
CA TYR A 116 2.33 -2.84 8.54
C TYR A 116 2.39 -2.81 10.06
N ILE A 117 3.58 -3.08 10.62
CA ILE A 117 3.80 -3.08 12.07
C ILE A 117 3.32 -1.79 12.76
N PRO A 118 3.56 -0.58 12.24
CA PRO A 118 3.09 0.65 12.89
C PRO A 118 1.56 0.72 13.07
N GLU A 119 0.79 0.18 12.12
CA GLU A 119 -0.67 0.13 12.26
C GLU A 119 -1.11 -0.93 13.28
N LEU A 120 -0.35 -2.02 13.44
CA LEU A 120 -0.57 -3.01 14.48
C LEU A 120 -0.25 -2.46 15.87
N GLU A 121 0.81 -1.64 15.98
CA GLU A 121 1.18 -0.95 17.21
C GLU A 121 0.08 0.01 17.64
N GLU A 122 -0.49 0.77 16.70
CA GLU A 122 -1.63 1.66 16.94
C GLU A 122 -2.88 0.88 17.37
N LEU A 123 -3.23 -0.20 16.67
CA LEU A 123 -4.34 -1.09 17.02
C LEU A 123 -4.18 -1.67 18.44
N ALA A 124 -3.03 -2.23 18.76
CA ALA A 124 -2.76 -2.83 20.06
C ALA A 124 -2.73 -1.78 21.18
N GLY A 125 -2.20 -0.58 20.89
CA GLY A 125 -2.16 0.53 21.85
C GLY A 125 -3.55 1.07 22.18
N GLU A 126 -4.38 1.32 21.16
CA GLU A 126 -5.73 1.87 21.34
C GLU A 126 -6.66 0.89 22.09
N HIS A 127 -6.50 -0.42 21.86
CA HIS A 127 -7.37 -1.44 22.45
C HIS A 127 -6.68 -2.28 23.53
N ALA A 128 -5.57 -1.80 24.11
CA ALA A 128 -4.75 -2.56 25.04
C ALA A 128 -5.56 -3.13 26.24
N ALA A 129 -6.41 -2.29 26.85
CA ALA A 129 -7.20 -2.68 28.02
C ALA A 129 -8.27 -3.74 27.68
N PHE A 130 -8.87 -3.66 26.50
CA PHE A 130 -9.83 -4.64 26.01
C PHE A 130 -9.13 -5.97 25.68
N LEU A 131 -8.03 -5.91 24.93
CA LEU A 131 -7.27 -7.11 24.54
C LEU A 131 -6.69 -7.86 25.73
N ALA A 132 -6.29 -7.15 26.79
CA ALA A 132 -5.84 -7.77 28.04
C ALA A 132 -6.93 -8.63 28.72
N GLN A 133 -8.21 -8.29 28.51
CA GLN A 133 -9.35 -9.04 29.04
C GLN A 133 -9.87 -10.11 28.06
N ALA A 134 -9.38 -10.12 26.82
CA ALA A 134 -9.80 -11.02 25.75
C ALA A 134 -8.60 -11.83 25.18
N PRO A 135 -7.97 -12.72 25.98
CA PRO A 135 -6.77 -13.45 25.57
C PRO A 135 -6.98 -14.34 24.34
N GLU A 136 -8.18 -14.92 24.18
CA GLU A 136 -8.51 -15.73 23.01
C GLU A 136 -8.53 -14.88 21.73
N LEU A 137 -9.07 -13.65 21.79
CA LEU A 137 -9.07 -12.72 20.68
C LEU A 137 -7.64 -12.26 20.36
N SER A 138 -6.83 -11.94 21.37
CA SER A 138 -5.41 -11.62 21.21
C SER A 138 -4.66 -12.74 20.47
N ALA A 139 -4.86 -13.99 20.88
CA ALA A 139 -4.24 -15.15 20.23
C ALA A 139 -4.67 -15.30 18.76
N ARG A 140 -5.95 -15.04 18.45
CA ARG A 140 -6.46 -15.07 17.06
C ARG A 140 -5.87 -13.96 16.21
N LEU A 141 -5.80 -12.73 16.72
CA LEU A 141 -5.15 -11.60 16.06
C LEU A 141 -3.67 -11.89 15.79
N ARG A 142 -2.95 -12.43 16.77
CA ARG A 142 -1.56 -12.87 16.61
C ARG A 142 -1.43 -13.87 15.46
N GLY A 143 -2.23 -14.94 15.46
CA GLY A 143 -2.18 -15.97 14.42
C GLY A 143 -2.44 -15.40 13.02
N LEU A 144 -3.45 -14.53 12.90
CA LEU A 144 -3.80 -13.82 11.68
C LEU A 144 -2.61 -12.98 11.15
N PHE A 145 -2.07 -12.10 11.99
CA PHE A 145 -1.01 -11.19 11.55
C PHE A 145 0.30 -11.91 11.26
N LEU A 146 0.68 -12.94 12.04
CA LEU A 146 1.87 -13.73 11.75
C LEU A 146 1.76 -14.42 10.40
N ARG A 147 0.62 -15.06 10.10
CA ARG A 147 0.38 -15.73 8.82
C ARG A 147 0.59 -14.79 7.63
N HIS A 148 -0.02 -13.61 7.67
CA HIS A 148 0.08 -12.62 6.59
C HIS A 148 1.44 -11.91 6.55
N TRP A 149 2.08 -11.72 7.70
CA TRP A 149 3.42 -11.14 7.79
C TRP A 149 4.47 -12.04 7.14
N SER A 150 4.49 -13.33 7.43
CA SER A 150 5.43 -14.26 6.77
C SER A 150 5.14 -14.36 5.27
N GLY A 151 3.86 -14.41 4.88
CA GLY A 151 3.45 -14.42 3.46
C GLY A 151 3.87 -13.17 2.66
N LYS A 152 4.02 -12.01 3.33
CA LYS A 152 4.48 -10.76 2.71
C LYS A 152 5.84 -10.90 2.03
N PHE A 153 6.76 -11.66 2.63
CA PHE A 153 8.14 -11.78 2.12
C PHE A 153 8.28 -12.72 0.93
N ALA A 154 7.24 -13.49 0.59
CA ALA A 154 7.16 -14.27 -0.65
C ALA A 154 6.72 -13.42 -1.86
N LYS A 155 6.31 -12.15 -1.67
CA LYS A 155 5.89 -11.29 -2.79
C LYS A 155 7.11 -10.82 -3.60
N PRO A 156 7.03 -10.68 -4.94
CA PRO A 156 8.16 -10.30 -5.81
C PRO A 156 8.87 -8.99 -5.46
N ARG A 157 8.19 -8.09 -4.75
CA ARG A 157 8.79 -6.83 -4.26
C ARG A 157 9.88 -7.07 -3.22
N TYR A 158 9.77 -8.13 -2.41
CA TYR A 158 10.66 -8.43 -1.31
C TYR A 158 11.75 -9.45 -1.67
N GLU A 159 11.60 -10.20 -2.77
CA GLU A 159 12.64 -11.06 -3.34
C GLU A 159 13.91 -10.30 -3.73
N ARG A 160 13.77 -9.01 -4.09
CA ARG A 160 14.89 -8.14 -4.47
C ARG A 160 15.77 -7.72 -3.29
N LEU A 161 15.35 -7.97 -2.05
CA LEU A 161 16.16 -7.68 -0.88
C LEU A 161 17.16 -8.82 -0.65
N PRO A 162 18.43 -8.50 -0.31
CA PRO A 162 19.37 -9.50 0.18
C PRO A 162 18.76 -10.39 1.26
N GLU A 163 18.94 -11.70 1.11
CA GLU A 163 18.25 -12.72 1.92
C GLU A 163 18.41 -12.47 3.43
N ARG A 164 19.63 -12.15 3.88
CA ARG A 164 19.89 -11.84 5.30
C ARG A 164 19.02 -10.68 5.81
N MET A 165 18.84 -9.63 5.02
CA MET A 165 17.99 -8.50 5.41
C MET A 165 16.51 -8.86 5.39
N ARG A 166 16.08 -9.70 4.44
CA ARG A 166 14.71 -10.22 4.38
C ARG A 166 14.38 -11.02 5.64
N LEU A 167 15.22 -12.00 5.99
CA LEU A 167 15.07 -12.83 7.18
C LEU A 167 15.13 -12.01 8.48
N ALA A 168 16.01 -11.01 8.55
CA ALA A 168 16.09 -10.13 9.71
C ALA A 168 14.81 -9.32 9.91
N ARG A 169 14.25 -8.76 8.82
CA ARG A 169 12.98 -8.01 8.88
C ARG A 169 11.80 -8.90 9.23
N GLU A 170 11.76 -10.11 8.68
CA GLU A 170 10.74 -11.10 8.97
C GLU A 170 10.74 -11.44 10.45
N LYS A 171 11.90 -11.87 11.00
CA LYS A 171 12.06 -12.19 12.42
C LYS A 171 11.73 -11.02 13.34
N TRP A 172 12.16 -9.80 12.99
CA TRP A 172 11.85 -8.62 13.78
C TRP A 172 10.34 -8.37 13.85
N GLY A 173 9.63 -8.44 12.71
CA GLY A 173 8.18 -8.24 12.70
C GLY A 173 7.42 -9.37 13.38
N GLU A 174 7.88 -10.62 13.27
CA GLU A 174 7.28 -11.74 14.01
C GLU A 174 7.41 -11.57 15.53
N ALA A 175 8.59 -11.17 16.01
CA ALA A 175 8.80 -10.86 17.42
C ALA A 175 7.88 -9.73 17.86
N ARG A 176 7.80 -8.66 17.06
CA ARG A 176 6.96 -7.51 17.38
C ARG A 176 5.46 -7.86 17.42
N ILE A 177 4.97 -8.68 16.49
CA ILE A 177 3.57 -9.14 16.49
C ILE A 177 3.28 -9.96 17.76
N LYS A 178 4.20 -10.82 18.18
CA LYS A 178 4.04 -11.62 19.41
C LYS A 178 4.02 -10.76 20.67
N GLU A 179 4.78 -9.67 20.70
CA GLU A 179 4.77 -8.70 21.80
C GLU A 179 3.44 -7.92 21.86
N LEU A 180 2.93 -7.50 20.71
CA LEU A 180 1.70 -6.70 20.64
C LEU A 180 0.43 -7.50 20.96
N PHE A 181 0.46 -8.81 20.69
CA PHE A 181 -0.67 -9.73 20.89
C PHE A 181 -0.20 -10.99 21.66
N PRO A 182 -0.01 -10.87 22.99
CA PRO A 182 0.46 -11.97 23.84
C PRO A 182 -0.57 -13.10 23.96
#